data_AF-A0A1X7KGK8-F1
#
_entry.id   AF-A0A1X7KGK8-F1
#
_cell.length_a   1.000
_cell.length_b   1.000
_cell.length_c   1.000
_cell.angle_alpha   90.00
_cell.angle_beta   90.00
_cell.angle_gamma   90.00
#
_symmetry.space_group_name_H-M   'P 1'
#
loop_
_entity.id
_entity.type
_entity.pdbx_description
1 polymer ?
#
loop_
_entity_poly.entity_id
_entity_poly.type
_entity_poly.pdbx_seq_one_letter_code
_entity_poly.pdbx_strand_id
1 'polypeptide(L)'
;MQSRHVSRVISASPQSVYEFAANPDNLPSWASGLAQSDVTREGDTLWVESPMGRVSVRFVEPNEFGILDHDVTLPSGVSVTNPVRVMSHPDGAEIVFTVRQLDLTDDEFERDAVTVGEDLDRLRRLVEDLQR
;
A
#
# COMPACT_ATOMS: atom_id res chain seq x y z
N MET A 1 0.15 21.75 -4.76
CA MET A 1 -0.13 20.30 -4.73
C MET A 1 1.06 19.56 -5.31
N GLN A 2 1.76 18.80 -4.49
CA GLN A 2 2.94 18.01 -4.85
C GLN A 2 2.72 16.51 -4.62
N SER A 3 3.62 15.68 -5.15
CA SER A 3 3.66 14.24 -4.92
C SER A 3 5.07 13.77 -4.57
N ARG A 4 5.18 12.74 -3.73
CA ARG A 4 6.45 12.10 -3.37
C ARG A 4 6.38 10.61 -3.70
N HIS A 5 7.37 10.14 -4.46
CA HIS A 5 7.55 8.71 -4.68
C HIS A 5 8.40 8.14 -3.54
N VAL A 6 7.84 7.19 -2.83
CA VAL A 6 8.52 6.43 -1.80
C VAL A 6 8.74 5.02 -2.34
N SER A 7 9.99 4.56 -2.40
CA SER A 7 10.31 3.25 -2.95
C SER A 7 11.22 2.42 -2.06
N ARG A 8 11.17 1.10 -2.26
CA ARG A 8 12.09 0.13 -1.67
C ARG A 8 12.44 -0.94 -2.69
N VAL A 9 13.71 -1.31 -2.73
CA VAL A 9 14.18 -2.53 -3.40
C VAL A 9 14.01 -3.68 -2.42
N ILE A 10 13.46 -4.78 -2.92
CA ILE A 10 13.17 -6.01 -2.17
C ILE A 10 13.90 -7.14 -2.89
N SER A 11 14.71 -7.90 -2.15
CA SER A 11 15.47 -9.05 -2.69
C SER A 11 14.57 -10.26 -2.90
N ALA A 12 13.65 -10.14 -3.85
CA ALA A 12 12.61 -11.10 -4.19
C ALA A 12 12.20 -10.94 -5.67
N SER A 13 11.54 -11.94 -6.25
CA SER A 13 10.97 -11.79 -7.59
C SER A 13 9.84 -10.74 -7.60
N PRO A 14 9.65 -9.96 -8.68
CA PRO A 14 8.53 -9.01 -8.79
C PRO A 14 7.17 -9.67 -8.59
N GLN A 15 7.01 -10.90 -9.07
CA GLN A 15 5.78 -11.68 -8.87
C GLN A 15 5.54 -11.96 -7.38
N SER A 16 6.54 -12.44 -6.66
CA SER A 16 6.41 -12.74 -5.23
C SER A 16 6.08 -11.50 -4.40
N VAL A 17 6.70 -10.35 -4.72
CA VAL A 17 6.38 -9.08 -4.05
C VAL A 17 4.95 -8.65 -4.37
N TYR A 18 4.55 -8.71 -5.64
CA TYR A 18 3.20 -8.35 -6.08
C TYR A 18 2.14 -9.21 -5.40
N GLU A 19 2.26 -10.54 -5.48
CA GLU A 19 1.30 -11.48 -4.90
C GLU A 19 1.19 -11.31 -3.37
N PHE A 20 2.32 -11.08 -2.69
CA PHE A 20 2.30 -10.85 -1.26
C PHE A 20 1.62 -9.52 -0.90
N ALA A 21 1.97 -8.42 -1.58
CA ALA A 21 1.45 -7.10 -1.30
C ALA A 21 -0.03 -6.93 -1.70
N ALA A 22 -0.47 -7.60 -2.76
CA ALA A 22 -1.85 -7.54 -3.27
C ALA A 22 -2.82 -8.43 -2.47
N ASN A 23 -2.31 -9.40 -1.70
CA ASN A 23 -3.16 -10.27 -0.90
C ASN A 23 -3.74 -9.52 0.30
N PRO A 24 -5.08 -9.37 0.42
CA PRO A 24 -5.67 -8.64 1.53
C PRO A 24 -5.40 -9.26 2.91
N ASP A 25 -5.10 -10.57 3.00
CA ASP A 25 -4.75 -11.24 4.26
C ASP A 25 -3.38 -10.79 4.79
N ASN A 26 -2.52 -10.28 3.91
CA ASN A 26 -1.22 -9.78 4.27
C ASN A 26 -1.25 -8.29 4.64
N LEU A 27 -2.26 -7.52 4.24
CA LEU A 27 -2.31 -6.06 4.48
C LEU A 27 -2.10 -5.68 5.96
N PRO A 28 -2.73 -6.34 6.96
CA PRO A 28 -2.49 -6.02 8.36
C PRO A 28 -1.04 -6.21 8.83
N SER A 29 -0.26 -7.02 8.13
CA SER A 29 1.13 -7.29 8.49
C SER A 29 2.11 -6.20 8.06
N TRP A 30 1.75 -5.37 7.07
CA TRP A 30 2.68 -4.38 6.51
C TRP A 30 2.11 -2.98 6.30
N ALA A 31 0.80 -2.82 6.05
CA ALA A 31 0.16 -1.54 5.73
C ALA A 31 -0.49 -0.92 6.98
N SER A 32 0.33 -0.31 7.85
CA SER A 32 -0.14 0.27 9.12
C SER A 32 -1.10 1.44 8.94
N GLY A 33 -1.05 2.13 7.79
CA GLY A 33 -2.00 3.18 7.44
C GLY A 33 -3.40 2.67 7.08
N LEU A 34 -3.51 1.40 6.65
CA LEU A 34 -4.77 0.81 6.23
C LEU A 34 -5.36 -0.10 7.31
N ALA A 35 -4.56 -0.92 7.98
CA ALA A 35 -5.05 -2.00 8.82
C ALA A 35 -4.38 -2.03 10.20
N GLN A 36 -4.94 -1.27 11.14
CA GLN A 36 -4.68 -1.45 12.58
C GLN A 36 -5.64 -2.47 13.23
N SER A 37 -6.57 -3.03 12.45
CA SER A 37 -7.72 -3.82 12.89
C SER A 37 -8.05 -4.93 11.88
N ASP A 38 -9.03 -5.77 12.23
CA ASP A 38 -9.52 -6.86 11.36
C ASP A 38 -10.05 -6.31 10.02
N VAL A 39 -9.54 -6.86 8.91
CA VAL A 39 -10.00 -6.54 7.56
C VAL A 39 -11.22 -7.41 7.24
N THR A 40 -12.38 -6.79 7.03
CA THR A 40 -13.60 -7.51 6.59
C THR A 40 -13.72 -7.45 5.08
N ARG A 41 -13.93 -8.60 4.42
CA ARG A 41 -14.10 -8.70 2.97
C ARG A 41 -15.58 -8.77 2.60
N GLU A 42 -16.02 -7.87 1.74
CA GLU A 42 -17.36 -7.88 1.12
C GLU A 42 -17.23 -7.77 -0.40
N GLY A 43 -17.23 -8.90 -1.10
CA GLY A 43 -16.90 -8.96 -2.52
C GLY A 43 -15.48 -8.44 -2.77
N ASP A 44 -15.35 -7.48 -3.68
CA ASP A 44 -14.06 -6.83 -4.03
C ASP A 44 -13.71 -5.63 -3.11
N THR A 45 -14.53 -5.39 -2.09
CA THR A 45 -14.33 -4.27 -1.15
C THR A 45 -13.80 -4.79 0.17
N LEU A 46 -12.71 -4.17 0.62
CA LEU A 46 -12.14 -4.40 1.94
C LEU A 46 -12.62 -3.29 2.87
N TRP A 47 -13.12 -3.65 4.03
CA TRP A 47 -13.50 -2.72 5.08
C TRP A 47 -12.47 -2.75 6.18
N VAL A 48 -12.00 -1.56 6.58
CA VAL A 48 -11.00 -1.45 7.64
C VAL A 48 -11.34 -0.34 8.62
N GLU A 49 -11.13 -0.61 9.91
CA GLU A 49 -11.28 0.41 10.95
C GLU A 49 -9.98 1.19 11.09
N SER A 50 -10.10 2.51 11.01
CA SER A 50 -9.00 3.46 11.10
C SER A 50 -9.33 4.58 12.09
N PRO A 51 -8.35 5.39 12.52
CA PRO A 51 -8.63 6.61 13.30
C PRO A 51 -9.59 7.60 12.61
N MET A 52 -9.76 7.50 11.29
CA MET A 52 -10.65 8.32 10.48
C MET A 52 -12.08 7.74 10.39
N GLY A 53 -12.34 6.60 11.04
CA GLY A 53 -13.57 5.81 10.95
C GLY A 53 -13.41 4.59 10.03
N ARG A 54 -14.53 3.91 9.76
CA ARG A 54 -14.59 2.75 8.87
C ARG A 54 -14.42 3.18 7.42
N VAL A 55 -13.30 2.82 6.80
CA VAL A 55 -12.97 3.12 5.41
C VAL A 55 -13.16 1.88 4.53
N SER A 56 -13.44 2.10 3.24
CA SER A 56 -13.39 1.02 2.24
C SER A 56 -12.17 1.15 1.35
N VAL A 57 -11.50 0.03 1.10
CA VAL A 57 -10.37 -0.07 0.18
C VAL A 57 -10.77 -0.96 -0.99
N ARG A 58 -10.47 -0.52 -2.21
CA ARG A 58 -10.66 -1.29 -3.43
C ARG A 58 -9.39 -1.25 -4.29
N PHE A 59 -8.80 -2.41 -4.50
CA PHE A 59 -7.67 -2.56 -5.41
C PHE A 59 -8.13 -2.66 -6.86
N VAL A 60 -7.27 -2.28 -7.78
CA VAL A 60 -7.39 -2.71 -9.18
C VAL A 60 -7.38 -4.24 -9.28
N GLU A 61 -7.93 -4.78 -10.37
CA GLU A 61 -7.91 -6.21 -10.62
C GLU A 61 -6.47 -6.77 -10.70
N PRO A 62 -6.25 -8.04 -10.31
CA PRO A 62 -4.98 -8.71 -10.48
C PRO A 62 -4.45 -8.59 -11.91
N ASN A 63 -3.20 -8.19 -12.06
CA ASN A 63 -2.62 -7.89 -13.36
C ASN A 63 -1.12 -8.22 -13.41
N GLU A 64 -0.62 -8.48 -14.62
CA GLU A 64 0.78 -8.82 -14.88
C GLU A 64 1.71 -7.59 -14.92
N PHE A 65 1.15 -6.37 -14.83
CA PHE A 65 1.90 -5.12 -14.94
C PHE A 65 2.47 -4.63 -13.60
N GLY A 66 2.18 -5.36 -12.52
CA GLY A 66 2.61 -5.06 -11.16
C GLY A 66 1.87 -3.87 -10.54
N ILE A 67 0.67 -3.53 -11.02
CA ILE A 67 -0.09 -2.36 -10.53
C ILE A 67 -0.95 -2.78 -9.33
N LEU A 68 -0.75 -2.13 -8.18
CA LEU A 68 -1.51 -2.28 -6.93
C LEU A 68 -2.24 -0.99 -6.53
N ASP A 69 -2.58 -0.17 -7.53
CA ASP A 69 -3.38 1.02 -7.32
C ASP A 69 -4.65 0.66 -6.54
N HIS A 70 -4.99 1.48 -5.55
CA HIS A 70 -6.18 1.27 -4.75
C HIS A 70 -6.82 2.58 -4.37
N ASP A 71 -8.15 2.54 -4.31
CA ASP A 71 -8.98 3.63 -3.83
C ASP A 71 -9.28 3.41 -2.35
N VAL A 72 -9.07 4.45 -1.54
CA VAL A 72 -9.53 4.52 -0.15
C VAL A 72 -10.68 5.50 -0.08
N THR A 73 -11.88 5.01 0.23
CA THR A 73 -13.06 5.85 0.42
C THR A 73 -13.33 6.08 1.90
N LEU A 74 -13.36 7.36 2.28
CA LEU A 74 -13.65 7.82 3.64
C LEU A 74 -15.14 7.76 3.96
N PRO A 75 -15.56 7.79 5.25
CA PRO A 75 -16.97 7.86 5.62
C PRO A 75 -17.74 9.04 5.00
N SER A 76 -17.03 10.12 4.63
CA SER A 76 -17.61 11.27 3.93
C SER A 76 -17.99 11.01 2.47
N GLY A 77 -17.59 9.86 1.91
CA GLY A 77 -17.73 9.52 0.49
C GLY A 77 -16.59 10.04 -0.39
N VAL A 78 -15.64 10.79 0.17
CA VAL A 78 -14.43 11.20 -0.55
C VAL A 78 -13.55 9.97 -0.81
N SER A 79 -13.14 9.78 -2.05
CA SER A 79 -12.24 8.70 -2.45
C SER A 79 -10.87 9.24 -2.85
N VAL A 80 -9.81 8.60 -2.34
CA VAL A 80 -8.42 8.92 -2.64
C VAL A 80 -7.76 7.73 -3.32
N THR A 81 -7.28 7.94 -4.54
CA THR A 81 -6.52 6.93 -5.28
C THR A 81 -5.05 6.99 -4.88
N ASN A 82 -4.51 5.84 -4.48
CA ASN A 82 -3.13 5.61 -4.08
C ASN A 82 -2.41 4.77 -5.15
N PRO A 83 -1.55 5.38 -5.98
CA PRO A 83 -0.82 4.65 -6.99
C PRO A 83 0.33 3.86 -6.37
N VAL A 84 0.37 2.56 -6.65
CA VAL A 84 1.39 1.64 -6.15
C VAL A 84 1.79 0.69 -7.26
N ARG A 85 3.09 0.50 -7.46
CA ARG A 85 3.59 -0.41 -8.50
C ARG A 85 4.81 -1.20 -8.05
N VAL A 86 4.84 -2.46 -8.43
CA VAL A 86 6.00 -3.35 -8.35
C VAL A 86 6.61 -3.50 -9.74
N MET A 87 7.94 -3.36 -9.83
CA MET A 87 8.70 -3.41 -11.06
C MET A 87 9.93 -4.31 -10.90
N SER A 88 10.48 -4.80 -12.01
CA SER A 88 11.76 -5.52 -12.01
C SER A 88 12.91 -4.60 -11.61
N HIS A 89 13.80 -5.08 -10.75
CA HIS A 89 15.03 -4.40 -10.34
C HIS A 89 16.22 -5.38 -10.45
N PRO A 90 17.46 -4.94 -10.77
CA PRO A 90 18.62 -5.83 -10.85
C PRO A 90 18.83 -6.70 -9.60
N ASP A 91 18.46 -6.20 -8.43
CA ASP A 91 18.59 -6.89 -7.14
C ASP A 91 17.29 -7.60 -6.68
N GLY A 92 16.29 -7.73 -7.55
CA GLY A 92 15.00 -8.36 -7.26
C GLY A 92 13.82 -7.57 -7.83
N ALA A 93 13.10 -6.86 -6.96
CA ALA A 93 11.96 -6.03 -7.32
C ALA A 93 12.06 -4.65 -6.66
N GLU A 94 11.51 -3.63 -7.31
CA GLU A 94 11.29 -2.31 -6.69
C GLU A 94 9.79 -2.08 -6.56
N ILE A 95 9.34 -1.77 -5.34
CA ILE A 95 7.99 -1.26 -5.10
C ILE A 95 8.03 0.26 -4.93
N VAL A 96 7.13 0.97 -5.60
CA VAL A 96 7.00 2.43 -5.55
C VAL A 96 5.57 2.79 -5.16
N PHE A 97 5.43 3.62 -4.13
CA PHE A 97 4.17 4.24 -3.71
C PHE A 97 4.21 5.74 -4.02
N THR A 98 3.15 6.29 -4.62
CA THR A 98 3.04 7.73 -4.88
C THR A 98 2.14 8.41 -3.85
N VAL A 99 2.75 9.09 -2.88
CA VAL A 99 2.01 9.87 -1.88
C VAL A 99 1.65 11.22 -2.48
N ARG A 100 0.38 11.63 -2.37
CA ARG A 100 -0.13 12.91 -2.89
C ARG A 100 -0.54 13.79 -1.72
N GLN A 101 -0.08 15.05 -1.73
CA GLN A 101 -0.41 15.99 -0.67
C GLN A 101 -1.92 16.26 -0.58
N LEU A 102 -2.62 16.42 -1.70
CA LEU A 102 -4.04 16.80 -1.73
C LEU A 102 -4.31 18.02 -0.83
N ASP A 103 -5.24 17.90 0.12
CA ASP A 103 -5.62 18.93 1.09
C ASP A 103 -4.80 18.86 2.40
N LEU A 104 -3.81 17.97 2.48
CA LEU A 104 -2.92 17.86 3.65
C LEU A 104 -2.00 19.07 3.76
N THR A 105 -1.74 19.50 4.99
CA THR A 105 -0.64 20.42 5.29
C THR A 105 0.71 19.81 4.96
N ASP A 106 1.76 20.63 4.85
CA ASP A 106 3.12 20.13 4.56
C ASP A 106 3.60 19.14 5.63
N ASP A 107 3.31 19.39 6.91
CA ASP A 107 3.68 18.51 8.02
C ASP A 107 2.91 17.18 7.99
N GLU A 108 1.63 17.19 7.59
CA GLU A 108 0.84 15.97 7.41
C GLU A 108 1.34 15.15 6.23
N PHE A 109 1.64 15.79 5.11
CA PHE A 109 2.22 15.15 3.94
C PHE A 109 3.59 14.52 4.22
N GLU A 110 4.43 15.21 5.01
CA GLU A 110 5.73 14.66 5.41
C GLU A 110 5.56 13.42 6.30
N ARG A 111 4.67 13.48 7.30
CA ARG A 111 4.34 12.33 8.15
C ARG A 111 3.81 11.16 7.34
N ASP A 112 2.88 11.41 6.42
CA ASP A 112 2.25 10.37 5.62
C ASP A 112 3.28 9.59 4.81
N ALA A 113 4.19 10.29 4.11
CA ALA A 113 5.20 9.59 3.34
C ALA A 113 6.34 8.98 4.20
N VAL A 114 6.54 9.40 5.45
CA VAL A 114 7.35 8.63 6.42
C VAL A 114 6.65 7.32 6.77
N THR A 115 5.35 7.37 7.10
CA THR A 115 4.54 6.16 7.40
C THR A 115 4.55 5.18 6.24
N VAL A 116 4.36 5.65 5.00
CA VAL A 116 4.47 4.82 3.80
C VAL A 116 5.87 4.20 3.68
N GLY A 117 6.92 4.94 3.98
CA GLY A 117 8.29 4.41 4.00
C GLY A 117 8.46 3.26 4.98
N GLU A 118 7.91 3.39 6.20
CA GLU A 118 7.94 2.34 7.21
C GLU A 118 7.13 1.10 6.80
N ASP A 119 5.97 1.30 6.16
CA ASP A 119 5.13 0.22 5.63
C ASP A 119 5.87 -0.58 4.55
N LEU A 120 6.54 0.10 3.61
CA LEU A 120 7.35 -0.56 2.59
C LEU A 120 8.57 -1.30 3.20
N ASP A 121 9.16 -0.77 4.27
CA ASP A 121 10.23 -1.46 5.00
C ASP A 121 9.74 -2.72 5.72
N ARG A 122 8.50 -2.72 6.25
CA ARG A 122 7.87 -3.92 6.83
C ARG A 122 7.59 -4.96 5.75
N LEU A 123 6.97 -4.55 4.63
CA LEU A 123 6.72 -5.41 3.48
C LEU A 123 7.99 -6.08 2.99
N ARG A 124 9.07 -5.30 2.81
CA ARG A 124 10.38 -5.81 2.39
C ARG A 124 10.86 -6.95 3.29
N ARG A 125 10.88 -6.72 4.61
CA ARG A 125 11.33 -7.72 5.59
C ARG A 125 10.50 -9.00 5.53
N LEU A 126 9.17 -8.87 5.48
CA LEU A 126 8.27 -10.03 5.43
C LEU A 126 8.49 -10.88 4.19
N VAL A 127 8.62 -10.26 3.01
CA VAL A 127 8.84 -10.98 1.76
C VAL A 127 10.21 -11.65 1.72
N GLU A 128 11.26 -10.96 2.15
CA GLU A 128 12.62 -11.52 2.22
C GLU A 128 12.72 -12.68 3.22
N ASP A 129 12.00 -12.62 4.34
CA ASP A 129 12.00 -13.67 5.37
C ASP A 129 11.28 -14.94 4.91
N LEU A 130 10.24 -14.83 4.06
CA LEU A 130 9.54 -15.98 3.49
C LEU A 130 10.38 -16.79 2.49
N GLN A 131 11.50 -16.23 2.03
CA GLN A 131 12.39 -16.85 1.04
C GLN A 131 13.62 -17.52 1.66
N ARG A 132 13.79 -17.42 2.98
CA ARG A 132 14.87 -18.10 3.71
C ARG A 132 14.49 -19.52 4.08
#